data_AF-A0A8C1CM19-F1
#
_entry.id   AF-A0A8C1CM19-F1
#
_cell.length_a   1.000
_cell.length_b   1.000
_cell.length_c   1.000
_cell.angle_alpha   90.00
_cell.angle_beta   90.00
_cell.angle_gamma   90.00
#
_symmetry.space_group_name_H-M   'P 1'
#
loop_
_entity.id
_entity.type
_entity.pdbx_description
1 polymer ?
#
loop_
_entity_poly.entity_id
_entity_poly.type
_entity_poly.pdbx_seq_one_letter_code
_entity_poly.pdbx_strand_id
1 'polypeptide(L)'
;MASVLDALWEDRDVRFDITQQQMKTRPGEALIDCLDSIEDTKGNNGDRGRLLVTNLRIIWHSLALPRVNLSVGYNCIINITTRTANSKLRGQTEALYVLTKSNNTRFEFIFTNVVPGSPRLFTSVIAVHRAYETSKMYRDLKLRGALIQNKQLRLLPQEQVYDKINGVWNLSSDQGNLGTFFITNVRIVWHANMNESFNVSIPYLQIRSIRIRDSKFGLALVIESSQQTGGYVLGFKIDPMDKLQDAVKEINSLHKVYSANPIFGVEYEMEEKPQPLEELTVEQLPDDVEIEPDEHTDAFTLDTHSPNWIALPPMPSPRCLFTMGEFENLLFAVAGKDLQTNESLDSVLCYDVDKMKWQETKKLPLRIHGHSAISQNGLVYCIGGKTDENKTIDKMFAYNHKKSEWKELAAMKTPRSMFGAVLHKGKIIVVGGVNEDGLLDSCEAYDFGTNKWEPFAEFVQERSSVNLVSAAGVLYAVGGFAMQENEDKQCVPSEITDIWQYEEDKKQWTGMIQEMRYAAGASCVSMRLNAAKMPKL
;
A
#
# COMPACT_ATOMS: atom_id res chain seq x y z
N MET A 1 36.81 10.77 12.42
CA MET A 1 35.53 10.34 13.02
C MET A 1 34.95 9.26 12.13
N ALA A 2 34.55 8.12 12.69
CA ALA A 2 33.76 7.14 11.94
C ALA A 2 32.49 7.83 11.40
N SER A 3 32.00 7.43 10.22
CA SER A 3 30.73 8.00 9.73
C SER A 3 29.61 7.65 10.71
N VAL A 4 28.55 8.45 10.74
CA VAL A 4 27.34 8.17 11.55
C VAL A 4 26.73 6.79 11.21
N LEU A 5 27.03 6.26 10.01
CA LEU A 5 26.60 4.96 9.52
C LEU A 5 27.50 3.79 9.91
N ASP A 6 28.82 3.99 10.02
CA ASP A 6 29.73 2.96 10.52
C ASP A 6 29.37 2.55 11.98
N ALA A 7 28.54 3.34 12.66
CA ALA A 7 27.96 3.08 13.98
C ALA A 7 26.44 2.82 13.99
N LEU A 8 25.70 3.02 12.89
CA LEU A 8 24.25 2.78 12.83
C LEU A 8 23.98 1.29 12.61
N TRP A 9 23.58 0.62 13.68
CA TRP A 9 23.22 -0.80 13.66
C TRP A 9 21.72 -1.01 13.91
N GLU A 10 21.07 -0.01 14.51
CA GLU A 10 19.71 -0.08 15.05
C GLU A 10 18.68 -0.52 14.00
N ASP A 11 18.78 -0.05 12.76
CA ASP A 11 17.90 -0.46 11.65
C ASP A 11 18.45 -1.60 10.79
N ARG A 12 19.72 -1.99 10.97
CA ARG A 12 20.47 -2.91 10.07
C ARG A 12 20.80 -4.27 10.67
N ASP A 13 20.68 -4.43 11.98
CA ASP A 13 20.95 -5.68 12.68
C ASP A 13 19.73 -6.21 13.43
N VAL A 14 19.77 -7.52 13.70
CA VAL A 14 18.95 -8.17 14.70
C VAL A 14 19.85 -8.54 15.88
N ARG A 15 19.52 -8.08 17.08
CA ARG A 15 20.32 -8.34 18.29
C ARG A 15 19.45 -8.85 19.43
N PHE A 16 20.04 -9.70 20.26
CA PHE A 16 19.44 -10.29 21.45
C PHE A 16 20.19 -9.82 22.68
N ASP A 17 19.49 -9.73 23.81
CA ASP A 17 20.03 -9.36 25.12
C ASP A 17 20.89 -8.09 25.08
N ILE A 18 20.37 -7.07 24.38
CA ILE A 18 21.05 -5.77 24.26
C ILE A 18 21.09 -5.05 25.60
N THR A 19 22.13 -4.24 25.79
CA THR A 19 22.33 -3.50 27.05
C THR A 19 21.27 -2.41 27.22
N GLN A 20 21.05 -1.95 28.46
CA GLN A 20 20.14 -0.82 28.71
C GLN A 20 20.53 0.46 27.96
N GLN A 21 21.82 0.67 27.72
CA GLN A 21 22.28 1.81 26.92
C GLN A 21 21.89 1.67 25.46
N GLN A 22 21.95 0.45 24.90
CA GLN A 22 21.53 0.14 23.54
C GLN A 22 20.01 0.12 23.36
N MET A 23 19.22 -0.04 24.43
CA MET A 23 17.76 0.07 24.36
C MET A 23 17.27 1.52 24.28
N LYS A 24 18.07 2.49 24.73
CA LYS A 24 17.71 3.91 24.63
C LYS A 24 17.64 4.32 23.16
N THR A 25 16.77 5.28 22.88
CA THR A 25 16.68 5.89 21.55
C THR A 25 17.98 6.63 21.24
N ARG A 26 18.49 6.39 20.04
CA ARG A 26 19.66 7.12 19.53
C ARG A 26 19.24 8.53 19.06
N PRO A 27 20.17 9.48 18.86
CA PRO A 27 19.88 10.72 18.16
C PRO A 27 19.20 10.48 16.78
N GLY A 28 18.09 11.17 16.53
CA GLY A 28 17.22 10.99 15.36
C GLY A 28 16.23 9.83 15.48
N GLU A 29 16.40 8.93 16.44
CA GLU A 29 15.44 7.87 16.72
C GLU A 29 14.35 8.37 17.69
N ALA A 30 13.10 8.10 17.37
CA ALA A 30 11.94 8.48 18.18
C ALA A 30 11.11 7.24 18.50
N LEU A 31 10.61 7.18 19.74
CA LEU A 31 9.59 6.21 20.13
C LEU A 31 8.25 6.67 19.53
N ILE A 32 7.60 5.77 18.80
CA ILE A 32 6.33 6.03 18.13
C ILE A 32 5.17 5.43 18.93
N ASP A 33 5.33 4.16 19.35
CA ASP A 33 4.28 3.45 20.07
C ASP A 33 4.89 2.51 21.13
N CYS A 34 4.11 2.21 22.15
CA CYS A 34 4.49 1.34 23.26
C CYS A 34 3.35 0.39 23.59
N LEU A 35 3.58 -0.89 23.29
CA LEU A 35 2.59 -1.96 23.46
C LEU A 35 2.96 -2.77 24.70
N ASP A 36 2.13 -2.63 25.74
CA ASP A 36 2.27 -3.39 26.98
C ASP A 36 1.65 -4.79 26.87
N SER A 37 2.12 -5.70 27.72
CA SER A 37 1.59 -7.08 27.83
C SER A 37 1.73 -7.88 26.53
N ILE A 38 2.86 -7.69 25.84
CA ILE A 38 3.25 -8.45 24.66
C ILE A 38 4.15 -9.60 25.07
N GLU A 39 3.78 -10.81 24.69
CA GLU A 39 4.57 -12.02 24.91
C GLU A 39 5.36 -12.35 23.63
N ASP A 40 6.65 -12.68 23.78
CA ASP A 40 7.44 -13.31 22.73
C ASP A 40 7.16 -14.82 22.74
N THR A 41 6.21 -15.25 21.91
CA THR A 41 5.72 -16.64 21.89
C THR A 41 6.77 -17.63 21.38
N LYS A 42 7.74 -17.15 20.58
CA LYS A 42 8.74 -18.02 19.96
C LYS A 42 9.97 -18.19 20.85
N GLY A 43 10.47 -17.10 21.43
CA GLY A 43 11.69 -17.12 22.25
C GLY A 43 11.42 -17.29 23.74
N ASN A 44 10.38 -16.65 24.28
CA ASN A 44 10.16 -16.50 25.73
C ASN A 44 8.69 -16.74 26.11
N ASN A 45 8.13 -17.86 25.65
CA ASN A 45 6.72 -18.21 25.83
C ASN A 45 6.37 -18.36 27.32
N GLY A 46 5.35 -17.62 27.78
CA GLY A 46 4.91 -17.55 29.16
C GLY A 46 5.41 -16.35 29.95
N ASP A 47 6.28 -15.50 29.39
CA ASP A 47 6.74 -14.27 30.03
C ASP A 47 6.08 -13.02 29.41
N ARG A 48 5.65 -12.09 30.26
CA ARG A 48 5.04 -10.83 29.82
C ARG A 48 6.13 -9.82 29.53
N GLY A 49 6.10 -9.26 28.32
CA GLY A 49 7.01 -8.20 27.91
C GLY A 49 6.29 -6.94 27.47
N ARG A 50 7.11 -6.01 26.99
CA ARG A 50 6.71 -4.75 26.36
C ARG A 50 7.38 -4.65 25.01
N LEU A 51 6.61 -4.29 23.98
CA LEU A 51 7.08 -4.05 22.63
C LEU A 51 7.09 -2.55 22.36
N LEU A 52 8.26 -1.99 22.16
CA LEU A 52 8.50 -0.60 21.79
C LEU A 52 8.65 -0.52 20.27
N VAL A 53 7.90 0.38 19.66
CA VAL A 53 7.94 0.65 18.22
C VAL A 53 8.62 1.98 18.03
N THR A 54 9.83 1.99 17.48
CA THR A 54 10.55 3.22 17.14
C THR A 54 10.46 3.48 15.63
N ASN A 55 10.96 4.62 15.18
CA ASN A 55 11.07 4.94 13.77
C ASN A 55 12.17 4.14 13.02
N LEU A 56 12.99 3.34 13.71
CA LEU A 56 14.08 2.55 13.10
C LEU A 56 14.01 1.05 13.37
N ARG A 57 13.41 0.64 14.49
CA ARG A 57 13.39 -0.75 14.95
C ARG A 57 12.22 -1.03 15.87
N ILE A 58 11.96 -2.31 16.09
CA ILE A 58 11.17 -2.77 17.22
C ILE A 58 12.09 -3.31 18.31
N ILE A 59 11.74 -3.03 19.57
CA ILE A 59 12.45 -3.54 20.74
C ILE A 59 11.43 -4.25 21.61
N TRP A 60 11.65 -5.53 21.88
CA TRP A 60 10.88 -6.25 22.88
C TRP A 60 11.75 -6.51 24.09
N HIS A 61 11.23 -6.31 25.30
CA HIS A 61 11.92 -6.72 26.52
C HIS A 61 10.93 -7.35 27.51
N SER A 62 11.41 -8.34 28.27
CA SER A 62 10.65 -8.90 29.38
C SER A 62 10.42 -7.85 30.48
N LEU A 63 9.22 -7.85 31.07
CA LEU A 63 8.90 -7.03 32.23
C LEU A 63 9.39 -7.66 33.53
N ALA A 64 9.51 -9.00 33.57
CA ALA A 64 10.04 -9.72 34.73
C ALA A 64 11.57 -9.67 34.79
N LEU A 65 12.24 -9.81 33.64
CA LEU A 65 13.69 -9.85 33.51
C LEU A 65 14.16 -9.01 32.31
N PRO A 66 14.31 -7.68 32.44
CA PRO A 66 14.66 -6.78 31.32
C PRO A 66 15.99 -7.08 30.61
N ARG A 67 16.86 -7.93 31.20
CA ARG A 67 18.07 -8.44 30.55
C ARG A 67 17.75 -9.35 29.34
N VAL A 68 16.58 -9.97 29.35
CA VAL A 68 16.06 -10.77 28.24
C VAL A 68 15.26 -9.84 27.34
N ASN A 69 15.85 -9.54 26.20
CA ASN A 69 15.27 -8.59 25.25
C ASN A 69 15.79 -8.87 23.84
N LEU A 70 15.16 -8.24 22.86
CA LEU A 70 15.57 -8.31 21.47
C LEU A 70 15.31 -6.97 20.78
N SER A 71 16.07 -6.74 19.72
CA SER A 71 16.04 -5.53 18.91
C SER A 71 16.09 -5.95 17.44
N VAL A 72 15.06 -5.59 16.68
CA VAL A 72 14.92 -5.94 15.26
C VAL A 72 14.85 -4.67 14.44
N GLY A 73 15.92 -4.39 13.70
CA GLY A 73 15.96 -3.26 12.76
C GLY A 73 15.04 -3.48 11.55
N TYR A 74 14.38 -2.41 11.10
CA TYR A 74 13.41 -2.51 10.01
C TYR A 74 14.02 -2.95 8.67
N ASN A 75 15.28 -2.59 8.37
CA ASN A 75 15.94 -3.04 7.14
C ASN A 75 16.23 -4.55 7.12
N CYS A 76 16.12 -5.23 8.27
CA CYS A 76 16.26 -6.68 8.35
C CYS A 76 14.95 -7.41 8.06
N ILE A 77 13.80 -6.74 8.09
CA ILE A 77 12.49 -7.39 7.96
C ILE A 77 12.25 -7.74 6.49
N ILE A 78 11.95 -9.02 6.24
CA ILE A 78 11.52 -9.51 4.93
C ILE A 78 10.00 -9.48 4.84
N ASN A 79 9.34 -9.89 5.92
CA ASN A 79 7.88 -10.00 5.95
C ASN A 79 7.36 -9.71 7.35
N ILE A 80 6.24 -8.98 7.41
CA ILE A 80 5.52 -8.66 8.64
C ILE A 80 4.03 -8.91 8.39
N THR A 81 3.45 -9.85 9.15
CA THR A 81 2.04 -10.24 8.97
C THR A 81 1.41 -10.54 10.31
N THR A 82 0.11 -10.34 10.42
CA THR A 82 -0.64 -10.71 11.62
C THR A 82 -1.39 -12.02 11.38
N ARG A 83 -1.30 -12.96 12.32
CA ARG A 83 -1.94 -14.29 12.25
C ARG A 83 -2.32 -14.75 13.66
N THR A 84 -3.19 -15.75 13.77
CA THR A 84 -3.51 -16.36 15.07
C THR A 84 -2.35 -17.26 15.52
N ALA A 85 -1.92 -17.11 16.78
CA ALA A 85 -0.94 -17.98 17.44
C ALA A 85 -1.45 -18.46 18.80
N ASN A 86 -0.88 -19.56 19.30
CA ASN A 86 -1.23 -20.10 20.62
C ASN A 86 -0.27 -19.56 21.70
N SER A 87 -0.75 -18.63 22.50
CA SER A 87 -0.07 -18.07 23.68
C SER A 87 -0.23 -19.01 24.88
N LYS A 88 0.83 -19.20 25.68
CA LYS A 88 0.72 -19.94 26.95
C LYS A 88 -0.08 -19.17 28.00
N LEU A 89 -0.08 -17.84 27.92
CA LEU A 89 -0.79 -16.96 28.85
C LEU A 89 -2.26 -16.77 28.51
N ARG A 90 -2.65 -16.91 27.23
CA ARG A 90 -3.98 -16.55 26.74
C ARG A 90 -4.69 -17.62 25.89
N GLY A 91 -3.98 -18.63 25.41
CA GLY A 91 -4.49 -19.56 24.39
C GLY A 91 -4.42 -18.94 22.98
N GLN A 92 -5.38 -19.25 22.12
CA GLN A 92 -5.41 -18.70 20.75
C GLN A 92 -5.65 -17.18 20.76
N THR A 93 -4.71 -16.43 20.17
CA THR A 93 -4.78 -14.98 20.09
C THR A 93 -4.08 -14.44 18.85
N GLU A 94 -4.40 -13.21 18.47
CA GLU A 94 -3.75 -12.51 17.37
C GLU A 94 -2.28 -12.24 17.72
N ALA A 95 -1.39 -12.54 16.77
CA ALA A 95 0.04 -12.43 16.93
C ALA A 95 0.70 -11.81 15.71
N LEU A 96 1.71 -10.98 15.96
CA LEU A 96 2.56 -10.39 14.95
C LEU A 96 3.71 -11.36 14.61
N TYR A 97 3.74 -11.80 13.36
CA TYR A 97 4.83 -12.60 12.79
C TYR A 97 5.80 -11.68 12.06
N VAL A 98 7.04 -11.63 12.53
CA VAL A 98 8.12 -10.86 11.92
C VAL A 98 9.20 -11.82 11.43
N LEU A 99 9.32 -11.94 10.11
CA LEU A 99 10.36 -12.71 9.45
C LEU A 99 11.49 -11.77 9.04
N THR A 100 12.71 -12.04 9.49
CA THR A 100 13.89 -11.21 9.21
C THR A 100 14.99 -12.00 8.53
N LYS A 101 15.91 -11.28 7.87
CA LYS A 101 17.21 -11.80 7.45
C LYS A 101 18.29 -10.81 7.84
N SER A 102 19.20 -11.23 8.68
CA SER A 102 20.38 -10.47 9.09
C SER A 102 21.62 -11.35 8.97
N ASN A 103 22.70 -10.84 8.36
CA ASN A 103 23.96 -11.57 8.15
C ASN A 103 23.77 -12.99 7.56
N ASN A 104 22.93 -13.10 6.54
CA ASN A 104 22.51 -14.37 5.88
C ASN A 104 21.77 -15.38 6.77
N THR A 105 21.46 -15.04 8.01
CA THR A 105 20.64 -15.86 8.91
C THR A 105 19.20 -15.34 8.89
N ARG A 106 18.23 -16.26 8.84
CA ARG A 106 16.80 -15.91 8.94
C ARG A 106 16.34 -16.12 10.38
N PHE A 107 15.60 -15.14 10.91
CA PHE A 107 14.96 -15.26 12.21
C PHE A 107 13.46 -15.05 12.05
N GLU A 108 12.68 -15.72 12.89
CA GLU A 108 11.23 -15.56 12.98
C GLU A 108 10.90 -15.18 14.42
N PHE A 109 10.14 -14.10 14.57
CA PHE A 109 9.64 -13.61 15.86
C PHE A 109 8.12 -13.66 15.85
N ILE A 110 7.54 -14.04 16.97
CA ILE A 110 6.09 -14.13 17.15
C ILE A 110 5.75 -13.36 18.42
N PHE A 111 5.00 -12.27 18.26
CA PHE A 111 4.57 -11.43 19.38
C PHE A 111 3.06 -11.57 19.60
N THR A 112 2.63 -12.11 20.73
CA THR A 112 1.22 -12.29 21.09
C THR A 112 0.76 -11.21 22.05
N ASN A 113 -0.43 -10.65 21.83
CA ASN A 113 -1.05 -9.76 22.79
C ASN A 113 -1.78 -10.56 23.88
N VAL A 114 -1.41 -10.36 25.14
CA VAL A 114 -2.04 -11.07 26.27
C VAL A 114 -3.34 -10.39 26.74
N VAL A 115 -3.64 -9.16 26.29
CA VAL A 115 -4.85 -8.40 26.68
C VAL A 115 -6.02 -8.64 25.70
N PRO A 116 -7.20 -9.09 26.18
CA PRO A 116 -8.37 -9.26 25.33
C PRO A 116 -8.98 -7.94 24.85
N GLY A 117 -9.43 -7.92 23.58
CA GLY A 117 -10.22 -6.81 23.04
C GLY A 117 -9.44 -5.57 22.55
N SER A 118 -8.15 -5.68 22.23
CA SER A 118 -7.41 -4.59 21.57
C SER A 118 -7.23 -4.88 20.07
N PRO A 119 -8.14 -4.40 19.20
CA PRO A 119 -8.20 -4.78 17.78
C PRO A 119 -7.17 -4.08 16.88
N ARG A 120 -6.37 -3.14 17.40
CA ARG A 120 -5.42 -2.33 16.62
C ARG A 120 -3.96 -2.51 17.04
N LEU A 121 -3.65 -3.52 17.87
CA LEU A 121 -2.40 -3.48 18.62
C LEU A 121 -1.13 -3.51 17.74
N PHE A 122 -1.17 -4.14 16.56
CA PHE A 122 0.00 -4.22 15.68
C PHE A 122 -0.08 -3.34 14.43
N THR A 123 -1.14 -2.53 14.28
CA THR A 123 -1.29 -1.67 13.09
C THR A 123 -0.20 -0.61 13.04
N SER A 124 0.19 -0.06 14.19
CA SER A 124 1.29 0.90 14.31
C SER A 124 2.61 0.29 13.83
N VAL A 125 2.93 -0.94 14.24
CA VAL A 125 4.16 -1.63 13.80
C VAL A 125 4.22 -1.77 12.28
N ILE A 126 3.13 -2.23 11.66
CA ILE A 126 3.06 -2.44 10.21
C ILE A 126 3.14 -1.12 9.45
N ALA A 127 2.44 -0.09 9.94
CA ALA A 127 2.41 1.22 9.31
C ALA A 127 3.77 1.94 9.39
N VAL A 128 4.42 1.89 10.55
CA VAL A 128 5.78 2.45 10.74
C VAL A 128 6.80 1.71 9.87
N HIS A 129 6.73 0.38 9.78
CA HIS A 129 7.59 -0.39 8.88
C HIS A 129 7.37 0.01 7.41
N ARG A 130 6.13 0.25 6.99
CA ARG A 130 5.82 0.75 5.64
C ARG A 130 6.41 2.15 5.40
N ALA A 131 6.25 3.07 6.36
CA ALA A 131 6.84 4.41 6.30
C ALA A 131 8.38 4.37 6.27
N TYR A 132 8.98 3.41 6.96
CA TYR A 132 10.40 3.10 6.82
C TYR A 132 10.69 2.72 5.37
N GLU A 133 10.08 1.68 4.80
CA GLU A 133 10.39 1.21 3.45
C GLU A 133 10.24 2.28 2.34
N THR A 134 9.23 3.16 2.42
CA THR A 134 8.99 4.19 1.40
C THR A 134 9.95 5.38 1.48
N SER A 135 10.63 5.58 2.61
CA SER A 135 11.52 6.73 2.87
C SER A 135 13.02 6.44 2.64
N LYS A 136 13.38 5.33 1.99
CA LYS A 136 14.79 4.90 1.81
C LYS A 136 15.72 5.96 1.20
N MET A 137 15.21 6.88 0.40
CA MET A 137 16.00 7.96 -0.21
C MET A 137 16.67 8.92 0.79
N TYR A 138 16.22 8.94 2.06
CA TYR A 138 16.87 9.69 3.14
C TYR A 138 18.16 9.06 3.65
N ARG A 139 18.37 7.77 3.39
CA ARG A 139 19.42 6.99 4.06
C ARG A 139 20.20 6.04 3.17
N ASP A 140 19.70 5.70 1.99
CA ASP A 140 20.40 4.83 1.05
C ASP A 140 20.95 5.61 -0.15
N LEU A 141 22.21 5.32 -0.50
CA LEU A 141 22.87 5.88 -1.67
C LEU A 141 22.18 5.36 -2.94
N LYS A 142 21.82 6.25 -3.86
CA LYS A 142 21.16 5.89 -5.12
C LYS A 142 21.95 6.36 -6.33
N LEU A 143 22.24 5.44 -7.24
CA LEU A 143 22.77 5.72 -8.57
C LEU A 143 21.64 5.60 -9.59
N ARG A 144 21.58 6.51 -10.55
CA ARG A 144 20.62 6.50 -11.69
C ARG A 144 19.17 6.41 -11.22
N GLY A 145 18.79 7.23 -10.25
CA GLY A 145 17.42 7.31 -9.73
C GLY A 145 16.54 8.25 -10.56
N ALA A 146 15.23 8.14 -10.41
CA ALA A 146 14.27 9.12 -10.92
C ALA A 146 14.22 10.33 -9.97
N LEU A 147 15.26 11.17 -10.01
CA LEU A 147 15.46 12.29 -9.08
C LEU A 147 15.02 13.63 -9.64
N ILE A 148 15.02 13.77 -10.97
CA ILE A 148 14.80 15.03 -11.68
C ILE A 148 13.47 14.96 -12.41
N GLN A 149 12.67 16.03 -12.27
CA GLN A 149 11.42 16.23 -12.99
C GLN A 149 11.41 17.67 -13.51
N ASN A 150 11.20 17.86 -14.82
CA ASN A 150 11.19 19.19 -15.45
C ASN A 150 12.44 20.03 -15.14
N LYS A 151 13.65 19.43 -15.16
CA LYS A 151 14.93 20.06 -14.80
C LYS A 151 15.04 20.58 -13.35
N GLN A 152 14.15 20.14 -12.47
CA GLN A 152 14.18 20.43 -11.04
C GLN A 152 14.34 19.15 -10.23
N LEU A 153 14.97 19.28 -9.06
CA LEU A 153 15.12 18.18 -8.11
C LEU A 153 13.76 17.87 -7.47
N ARG A 154 13.34 16.61 -7.50
CA ARG A 154 12.18 16.13 -6.74
C ARG A 154 12.57 16.02 -5.27
N LEU A 155 12.03 16.94 -4.47
CA LEU A 155 12.30 17.02 -3.04
C LEU A 155 11.56 15.91 -2.28
N LEU A 156 12.22 15.37 -1.26
CA LEU A 156 11.59 14.56 -0.23
C LEU A 156 10.79 15.45 0.75
N PRO A 157 9.82 14.92 1.52
CA PRO A 157 8.93 15.73 2.37
C PRO A 157 9.63 16.75 3.28
N GLN A 158 10.70 16.33 3.96
CA GLN A 158 11.53 17.14 4.85
C GLN A 158 12.82 17.70 4.20
N GLU A 159 12.94 17.60 2.87
CA GLU A 159 14.13 18.04 2.13
C GLU A 159 14.01 19.49 1.66
N GLN A 160 15.02 20.31 1.96
CA GLN A 160 15.14 21.69 1.51
C GLN A 160 16.46 21.88 0.77
N VAL A 161 16.42 22.56 -0.37
CA VAL A 161 17.62 22.92 -1.15
C VAL A 161 18.28 24.14 -0.53
N TYR A 162 19.57 24.01 -0.21
CA TYR A 162 20.41 25.09 0.30
C TYR A 162 21.16 25.78 -0.83
N ASP A 163 21.74 25.01 -1.75
CA ASP A 163 22.47 25.55 -2.89
C ASP A 163 22.29 24.70 -4.16
N LYS A 164 22.43 25.37 -5.31
CA LYS A 164 22.36 24.80 -6.64
C LYS A 164 23.53 25.33 -7.48
N ILE A 165 24.48 24.44 -7.75
CA ILE A 165 25.69 24.76 -8.51
C ILE A 165 25.58 24.16 -9.91
N ASN A 166 25.54 25.02 -10.92
CA ASN A 166 25.55 24.59 -12.32
C ASN A 166 26.98 24.41 -12.82
N GLY A 167 27.18 23.53 -13.81
CA GLY A 167 28.46 23.36 -14.47
C GLY A 167 29.45 22.47 -13.70
N VAL A 168 28.94 21.61 -12.82
CA VAL A 168 29.75 20.70 -12.01
C VAL A 168 30.06 19.44 -12.80
N TRP A 169 31.35 19.14 -12.95
CA TRP A 169 31.82 17.96 -13.68
C TRP A 169 31.91 16.76 -12.75
N ASN A 170 31.30 15.65 -13.14
CA ASN A 170 31.55 14.35 -12.50
C ASN A 170 32.79 13.69 -13.12
N LEU A 171 33.75 13.31 -12.28
CA LEU A 171 35.04 12.74 -12.65
C LEU A 171 35.08 11.20 -12.63
N SER A 172 33.92 10.54 -12.52
CA SER A 172 33.83 9.07 -12.54
C SER A 172 33.96 8.47 -13.94
N SER A 173 33.98 9.28 -15.00
CA SER A 173 34.14 8.85 -16.40
C SER A 173 35.33 9.56 -17.05
N ASP A 174 35.97 8.89 -18.02
CA ASP A 174 37.23 9.38 -18.65
C ASP A 174 37.07 10.70 -19.42
N GLN A 175 35.86 11.00 -19.90
CA GLN A 175 35.54 12.24 -20.61
C GLN A 175 34.98 13.33 -19.68
N GLY A 176 34.61 12.99 -18.45
CA GLY A 176 33.87 13.85 -17.54
C GLY A 176 32.44 14.12 -18.03
N ASN A 177 31.49 14.24 -17.11
CA ASN A 177 30.12 14.63 -17.47
C ASN A 177 29.76 15.97 -16.81
N LEU A 178 29.34 16.94 -17.61
CA LEU A 178 28.86 18.22 -17.12
C LEU A 178 27.43 18.09 -16.58
N GLY A 179 27.21 18.61 -15.38
CA GLY A 179 25.95 18.48 -14.68
C GLY A 179 25.62 19.63 -13.75
N THR A 180 24.56 19.42 -12.99
CA THR A 180 24.08 20.31 -11.94
C THR A 180 24.14 19.59 -10.60
N PHE A 181 24.57 20.32 -9.59
CA PHE A 181 24.80 19.82 -8.24
C PHE A 181 23.87 20.54 -7.26
N PHE A 182 23.14 19.78 -6.47
CA PHE A 182 22.20 20.25 -5.46
C PHE A 182 22.71 19.86 -4.08
N ILE A 183 22.79 20.84 -3.19
CA ILE A 183 23.12 20.67 -1.78
C ILE A 183 21.81 20.87 -1.01
N THR A 184 21.41 19.86 -0.24
CA THR A 184 20.20 19.92 0.60
C THR A 184 20.55 19.69 2.06
N ASN A 185 19.56 19.74 2.96
CA ASN A 185 19.71 19.37 4.37
C ASN A 185 19.82 17.86 4.64
N VAL A 186 19.45 16.98 3.70
CA VAL A 186 19.44 15.52 3.93
C VAL A 186 20.39 14.73 3.03
N ARG A 187 20.64 15.22 1.82
CA ARG A 187 21.48 14.54 0.81
C ARG A 187 22.08 15.50 -0.19
N ILE A 188 23.07 15.01 -0.90
CA ILE A 188 23.71 15.72 -2.01
C ILE A 188 23.29 15.02 -3.30
N VAL A 189 22.87 15.78 -4.31
CA VAL A 189 22.45 15.22 -5.60
C VAL A 189 23.24 15.86 -6.73
N TRP A 190 23.77 15.03 -7.62
CA TRP A 190 24.31 15.49 -8.89
C TRP A 190 23.61 14.78 -10.04
N HIS A 191 23.28 15.50 -11.11
CA HIS A 191 22.79 14.91 -12.36
C HIS A 191 23.47 15.53 -13.56
N ALA A 192 23.67 14.74 -14.63
CA ALA A 192 24.17 15.25 -15.89
C ALA A 192 23.12 16.09 -16.62
N ASN A 193 23.58 17.12 -17.35
CA ASN A 193 22.70 18.01 -18.10
C ASN A 193 22.20 17.39 -19.41
N MET A 194 23.03 16.57 -20.07
CA MET A 194 22.66 15.91 -21.34
C MET A 194 21.80 14.67 -21.14
N ASN A 195 21.94 14.01 -19.98
CA ASN A 195 21.19 12.80 -19.65
C ASN A 195 20.85 12.81 -18.17
N GLU A 196 19.65 13.27 -17.83
CA GLU A 196 19.19 13.40 -16.45
C GLU A 196 19.12 12.06 -15.70
N SER A 197 19.01 10.93 -16.41
CA SER A 197 19.08 9.59 -15.81
C SER A 197 20.47 9.23 -15.29
N PHE A 198 21.52 9.92 -15.75
CA PHE A 198 22.86 9.79 -15.19
C PHE A 198 23.02 10.75 -14.01
N ASN A 199 22.67 10.25 -12.83
CA ASN A 199 22.67 11.00 -11.59
C ASN A 199 23.13 10.15 -10.41
N VAL A 200 23.48 10.83 -9.32
CA VAL A 200 23.84 10.23 -8.04
C VAL A 200 23.20 11.04 -6.90
N SER A 201 22.62 10.33 -5.94
CA SER A 201 22.09 10.88 -4.70
C SER A 201 22.82 10.25 -3.52
N ILE A 202 23.46 11.08 -2.71
CA ILE A 202 24.32 10.68 -1.60
C ILE A 202 23.76 11.28 -0.32
N PRO A 203 23.00 10.53 0.49
CA PRO A 203 22.54 10.98 1.79
C PRO A 203 23.71 11.31 2.72
N TYR A 204 23.57 12.35 3.56
CA TYR A 204 24.62 12.68 4.54
C TYR A 204 24.96 11.52 5.45
N LEU A 205 23.96 10.70 5.78
CA LEU A 205 24.16 9.48 6.55
C LEU A 205 25.27 8.62 5.93
N GLN A 206 25.28 8.50 4.59
CA GLN A 206 26.19 7.62 3.84
C GLN A 206 27.59 8.21 3.65
N ILE A 207 27.80 9.48 3.98
CA ILE A 207 29.07 10.17 3.74
C ILE A 207 30.04 9.88 4.89
N ARG A 208 31.24 9.43 4.52
CA ARG A 208 32.33 9.19 5.45
C ARG A 208 33.32 10.34 5.50
N SER A 209 33.67 10.89 4.34
CA SER A 209 34.55 12.04 4.28
C SER A 209 34.28 12.92 3.07
N ILE A 210 34.46 14.23 3.26
CA ILE A 210 34.32 15.27 2.24
C ILE A 210 35.63 16.04 2.23
N ARG A 211 36.39 15.98 1.14
CA ARG A 211 37.71 16.60 1.05
C ARG A 211 37.94 17.19 -0.33
N ILE A 212 38.84 18.16 -0.43
CA ILE A 212 39.40 18.57 -1.71
C ILE A 212 40.65 17.71 -1.96
N ARG A 213 40.77 17.13 -3.16
CA ARG A 213 41.97 16.39 -3.60
C ARG A 213 42.35 16.77 -5.01
N ASP A 214 43.63 16.57 -5.35
CA ASP A 214 44.11 16.67 -6.72
C ASP A 214 43.51 15.57 -7.61
N SER A 215 43.14 15.95 -8.83
CA SER A 215 42.70 15.05 -9.89
C SER A 215 43.43 15.36 -11.20
N LYS A 216 43.26 14.50 -12.22
CA LYS A 216 43.79 14.74 -13.58
C LYS A 216 43.31 16.06 -14.19
N PHE A 217 42.21 16.63 -13.68
CA PHE A 217 41.58 17.83 -14.21
C PHE A 217 41.72 19.04 -13.27
N GLY A 218 42.57 18.95 -12.23
CA GLY A 218 42.75 19.96 -11.19
C GLY A 218 42.14 19.56 -9.85
N LEU A 219 42.04 20.51 -8.92
CA LEU A 219 41.43 20.27 -7.60
C LEU A 219 39.94 19.93 -7.74
N ALA A 220 39.50 18.92 -6.99
CA ALA A 220 38.13 18.42 -7.03
C ALA A 220 37.59 18.11 -5.63
N LEU A 221 36.28 18.28 -5.45
CA LEU A 221 35.52 17.78 -4.33
C LEU A 221 35.47 16.25 -4.42
N VAL A 222 35.96 15.57 -3.39
CA VAL A 222 35.91 14.12 -3.27
C VAL A 222 35.03 13.74 -2.08
N ILE A 223 33.98 12.98 -2.36
CA ILE A 223 33.06 12.42 -1.38
C ILE A 223 33.31 10.92 -1.31
N GLU A 224 33.71 10.45 -0.14
CA GLU A 224 33.86 9.03 0.17
C GLU A 224 32.63 8.55 0.95
N SER A 225 31.99 7.48 0.48
CA SER A 225 30.87 6.85 1.18
C SER A 225 31.32 5.82 2.22
N SER A 226 30.41 5.40 3.12
CA SER A 226 30.66 4.33 4.09
C SER A 226 31.04 3.01 3.39
N GLN A 227 31.84 2.19 4.07
CA GLN A 227 32.19 0.85 3.59
C GLN A 227 30.95 -0.04 3.48
N GLN A 228 29.93 0.19 4.33
CA GLN A 228 28.70 -0.60 4.31
C GLN A 228 27.90 -0.44 3.00
N THR A 229 28.05 0.69 2.31
CA THR A 229 27.43 0.92 1.00
C THR A 229 28.35 0.67 -0.19
N GLY A 230 29.51 0.07 0.04
CA GLY A 230 30.46 -0.31 -1.03
C GLY A 230 31.64 0.65 -1.19
N GLY A 231 31.77 1.67 -0.34
CA GLY A 231 32.99 2.49 -0.26
C GLY A 231 33.28 3.30 -1.53
N TYR A 232 32.24 3.80 -2.21
CA TYR A 232 32.39 4.66 -3.39
C TYR A 232 33.22 5.91 -3.10
N VAL A 233 34.07 6.27 -4.06
CA VAL A 233 34.83 7.51 -4.10
C VAL A 233 34.32 8.34 -5.29
N LEU A 234 33.63 9.43 -5.02
CA LEU A 234 32.94 10.25 -6.01
C LEU A 234 33.64 11.61 -6.13
N GLY A 235 34.13 11.94 -7.32
CA GLY A 235 34.88 13.17 -7.59
C GLY A 235 34.07 14.16 -8.42
N PHE A 236 34.03 15.42 -7.98
CA PHE A 236 33.34 16.51 -8.63
C PHE A 236 34.25 17.73 -8.79
N LYS A 237 34.43 18.21 -10.02
CA LYS A 237 35.15 19.45 -10.29
C LYS A 237 34.15 20.62 -10.40
N ILE A 238 34.45 21.70 -9.69
CA ILE A 238 33.65 22.93 -9.62
C ILE A 238 34.58 24.11 -9.92
N ASP A 239 34.21 24.94 -10.89
CA ASP A 239 34.95 26.14 -11.27
C ASP A 239 34.12 27.41 -10.97
N PRO A 240 34.74 28.53 -10.52
CA PRO A 240 36.14 28.68 -10.11
C PRO A 240 36.43 28.11 -8.70
N MET A 241 37.70 28.08 -8.30
CA MET A 241 38.18 27.49 -7.04
C MET A 241 37.44 28.01 -5.79
N ASP A 242 37.07 29.29 -5.75
CA ASP A 242 36.37 29.88 -4.61
C ASP A 242 35.01 29.20 -4.37
N LYS A 243 34.26 28.90 -5.45
CA LYS A 243 32.99 28.15 -5.36
C LYS A 243 33.18 26.72 -4.88
N LEU A 244 34.30 26.09 -5.24
CA LEU A 244 34.64 24.76 -4.73
C LEU A 244 34.86 24.79 -3.22
N GLN A 245 35.59 25.79 -2.72
CA GLN A 245 35.85 25.95 -1.29
C GLN A 245 34.56 26.25 -0.52
N ASP A 246 33.71 27.14 -1.05
CA ASP A 246 32.42 27.48 -0.45
C ASP A 246 31.50 26.26 -0.37
N ALA A 247 31.35 25.51 -1.47
CA ALA A 247 30.55 24.28 -1.50
C ALA A 247 31.06 23.25 -0.49
N VAL A 248 32.38 23.02 -0.42
CA VAL A 248 32.97 22.07 0.54
C VAL A 248 32.71 22.51 1.98
N LYS A 249 32.79 23.81 2.28
CA LYS A 249 32.53 24.37 3.61
C LYS A 249 31.06 24.21 4.00
N GLU A 250 30.15 24.50 3.08
CA GLU A 250 28.71 24.34 3.27
C GLU A 250 28.33 22.88 3.51
N ILE A 251 28.77 21.97 2.62
CA ILE A 251 28.50 20.54 2.72
C ILE A 251 29.03 19.98 4.05
N ASN A 252 30.26 20.36 4.47
CA ASN A 252 30.81 19.92 5.76
C ASN A 252 29.99 20.44 6.95
N SER A 253 29.47 21.66 6.86
CA SER A 253 28.65 22.27 7.91
C SER A 253 27.31 21.53 8.04
N LEU A 254 26.63 21.29 6.91
CA LEU A 254 25.37 20.54 6.86
C LEU A 254 25.57 19.09 7.31
N HIS A 255 26.62 18.42 6.83
CA HIS A 255 26.96 17.06 7.25
C HIS A 255 27.19 16.99 8.77
N LYS A 256 27.84 17.99 9.38
CA LYS A 256 28.05 18.06 10.83
C LYS A 256 26.74 18.26 11.59
N VAL A 257 25.85 19.14 11.12
CA VAL A 257 24.53 19.39 11.72
C VAL A 257 23.65 18.14 11.62
N TYR A 258 23.55 17.55 10.42
CA TYR A 258 22.82 16.31 10.18
C TYR A 258 23.35 15.16 11.06
N SER A 259 24.67 15.06 11.23
CA SER A 259 25.27 14.01 12.05
C SER A 259 24.93 14.11 13.54
N ALA A 260 24.62 15.30 14.05
CA ALA A 260 24.24 15.51 15.45
C ALA A 260 22.82 15.00 15.75
N ASN A 261 21.88 15.21 14.82
CA ASN A 261 20.51 14.72 14.92
C ASN A 261 20.00 14.29 13.53
N PRO A 262 20.26 13.05 13.11
CA PRO A 262 19.94 12.58 11.76
C PRO A 262 18.44 12.57 11.47
N ILE A 263 18.09 12.97 10.25
CA ILE A 263 16.74 12.86 9.72
C ILE A 263 16.64 11.56 8.93
N PHE A 264 15.84 10.60 9.42
CA PHE A 264 15.67 9.29 8.78
C PHE A 264 14.51 9.22 7.77
N GLY A 265 13.63 10.23 7.77
CA GLY A 265 12.50 10.36 6.85
C GLY A 265 11.29 9.46 7.17
N VAL A 266 11.27 8.83 8.34
CA VAL A 266 10.18 7.94 8.76
C VAL A 266 9.17 8.76 9.56
N GLU A 267 8.09 9.15 8.87
CA GLU A 267 6.97 9.88 9.46
C GLU A 267 5.83 8.91 9.80
N TYR A 268 5.35 9.00 11.03
CA TYR A 268 4.12 8.34 11.46
C TYR A 268 3.58 9.12 12.65
N GLU A 269 2.41 9.70 12.48
CA GLU A 269 1.64 10.27 13.59
C GLU A 269 0.59 9.25 14.02
N MET A 270 0.55 8.98 15.31
CA MET A 270 -0.48 8.12 15.88
C MET A 270 -1.76 8.94 15.96
N GLU A 271 -2.82 8.54 15.24
CA GLU A 271 -4.16 9.11 15.43
C GLU A 271 -4.49 9.08 16.94
N GLU A 272 -4.57 10.25 17.58
CA GLU A 272 -4.88 10.33 19.00
C GLU A 272 -6.30 9.79 19.28
N LYS A 273 -6.46 9.22 20.48
CA LYS A 273 -7.74 8.76 21.03
C LYS A 273 -8.86 9.80 20.78
N PRO A 274 -10.10 9.35 20.50
CA PRO A 274 -11.22 10.26 20.32
C PRO A 274 -11.38 11.18 21.54
N GLN A 275 -11.45 12.49 21.29
CA GLN A 275 -11.65 13.51 22.32
C GLN A 275 -13.04 13.33 22.98
N PRO A 276 -13.17 13.60 24.29
CA PRO A 276 -14.46 13.57 24.98
C PRO A 276 -15.45 14.60 24.40
N LEU A 277 -16.72 14.21 24.28
CA LEU A 277 -17.80 15.00 23.67
C LEU A 277 -18.03 16.39 24.29
N GLU A 278 -17.55 16.62 25.52
CA GLU A 278 -17.83 17.83 26.29
C GLU A 278 -17.01 19.06 25.84
N GLU A 279 -15.93 18.90 25.08
CA GLU A 279 -15.14 20.03 24.54
C GLU A 279 -15.57 20.46 23.12
N LEU A 280 -16.57 19.78 22.53
CA LEU A 280 -17.08 20.05 21.16
C LEU A 280 -18.28 21.02 21.11
N THR A 281 -18.70 21.60 22.24
CA THR A 281 -19.75 22.65 22.21
C THR A 281 -19.12 24.02 21.99
N VAL A 282 -19.10 24.47 20.74
CA VAL A 282 -18.84 25.88 20.40
C VAL A 282 -20.18 26.54 20.03
N GLU A 283 -20.47 27.69 20.66
CA GLU A 283 -21.62 28.54 20.30
C GLU A 283 -21.50 29.01 18.84
N GLN A 284 -22.59 28.85 18.08
CA GLN A 284 -22.66 29.27 16.69
C GLN A 284 -22.66 30.80 16.57
N LEU A 285 -21.63 31.34 15.93
CA LEU A 285 -21.69 32.64 15.25
C LEU A 285 -21.65 32.39 13.74
N PRO A 286 -22.56 33.00 12.95
CA PRO A 286 -22.49 32.91 11.50
C PRO A 286 -21.49 33.94 11.00
N ASP A 287 -20.47 33.51 10.26
CA ASP A 287 -19.95 34.31 9.14
C ASP A 287 -19.06 33.46 8.22
N ASP A 288 -19.26 33.71 6.93
CA ASP A 288 -18.69 33.03 5.76
C ASP A 288 -17.16 33.06 5.72
N VAL A 289 -16.53 31.90 5.91
CA VAL A 289 -15.16 31.62 5.45
C VAL A 289 -15.10 30.16 4.99
N GLU A 290 -14.84 29.93 3.70
CA GLU A 290 -14.48 28.62 3.16
C GLU A 290 -13.19 28.14 3.84
N ILE A 291 -13.33 27.15 4.71
CA ILE A 291 -12.23 26.34 5.24
C ILE A 291 -12.26 25.05 4.41
N GLU A 292 -11.25 24.83 3.56
CA GLU A 292 -11.03 23.51 2.96
C GLU A 292 -10.70 22.53 4.11
N PRO A 293 -11.55 21.53 4.39
CA PRO A 293 -11.17 20.45 5.29
C PRO A 293 -10.12 19.61 4.57
N ASP A 294 -9.12 19.10 5.29
CA ASP A 294 -8.26 18.02 4.81
C ASP A 294 -9.13 16.86 4.30
N GLU A 295 -9.35 16.81 2.98
CA GLU A 295 -10.15 15.79 2.33
C GLU A 295 -9.34 14.48 2.29
N HIS A 296 -9.55 13.63 3.30
CA HIS A 296 -9.31 12.21 3.12
C HIS A 296 -10.21 11.71 1.98
N THR A 297 -9.65 11.60 0.78
CA THR A 297 -10.38 11.03 -0.35
C THR A 297 -10.42 9.50 -0.29
N ASP A 298 -11.57 8.93 -0.61
CA ASP A 298 -11.81 7.50 -0.82
C ASP A 298 -11.94 7.14 -2.31
N ALA A 299 -11.75 8.12 -3.21
CA ALA A 299 -11.86 7.96 -4.65
C ALA A 299 -10.51 8.26 -5.33
N PHE A 300 -10.06 7.34 -6.19
CA PHE A 300 -8.76 7.46 -6.85
C PHE A 300 -8.84 7.06 -8.32
N THR A 301 -8.00 7.69 -9.14
CA THR A 301 -7.73 7.27 -10.52
C THR A 301 -6.26 6.93 -10.70
N LEU A 302 -5.94 5.93 -11.52
CA LEU A 302 -4.56 5.58 -11.83
C LEU A 302 -4.03 6.54 -12.90
N ASP A 303 -2.92 7.22 -12.61
CA ASP A 303 -2.23 8.00 -13.63
C ASP A 303 -1.69 7.06 -14.72
N THR A 304 -1.97 7.36 -15.98
CA THR A 304 -1.48 6.56 -17.11
C THR A 304 -0.04 6.91 -17.51
N HIS A 305 0.51 8.00 -16.97
CA HIS A 305 1.89 8.47 -17.21
C HIS A 305 2.84 8.13 -16.07
N SER A 306 2.33 7.89 -14.86
CA SER A 306 3.10 7.48 -13.69
C SER A 306 2.37 6.38 -12.91
N PRO A 307 3.04 5.49 -12.17
CA PRO A 307 2.38 4.39 -11.45
C PRO A 307 1.66 4.85 -10.16
N ASN A 308 1.23 6.12 -10.10
CA ASN A 308 0.65 6.71 -8.90
C ASN A 308 -0.87 6.79 -9.02
N TRP A 309 -1.54 6.67 -7.87
CA TRP A 309 -2.95 7.00 -7.73
C TRP A 309 -3.10 8.50 -7.52
N ILE A 310 -4.01 9.11 -8.27
CA ILE A 310 -4.42 10.51 -8.15
C ILE A 310 -5.73 10.53 -7.37
N ALA A 311 -5.78 11.34 -6.32
CA ALA A 311 -6.98 11.62 -5.55
C ALA A 311 -8.06 12.28 -6.42
N LEU A 312 -9.28 11.78 -6.33
CA LEU A 312 -10.49 12.41 -6.87
C LEU A 312 -11.31 13.01 -5.73
N PRO A 313 -12.29 13.89 -5.99
CA PRO A 313 -13.24 14.32 -4.98
C PRO A 313 -13.88 13.13 -4.27
N PRO A 314 -13.96 13.15 -2.93
CA PRO A 314 -14.47 12.03 -2.14
C PRO A 314 -15.92 11.72 -2.50
N MET A 315 -16.30 10.45 -2.36
CA MET A 315 -17.69 10.06 -2.51
C MET A 315 -18.52 10.68 -1.38
N PRO A 316 -19.63 11.38 -1.67
CA PRO A 316 -20.45 12.06 -0.65
C PRO A 316 -21.34 11.10 0.16
N SER A 317 -20.89 9.84 0.33
CA SER A 317 -21.63 8.79 1.02
C SER A 317 -20.65 7.70 1.47
N PRO A 318 -20.44 7.50 2.78
CA PRO A 318 -19.58 6.44 3.28
C PRO A 318 -20.29 5.09 3.10
N ARG A 319 -19.90 4.32 2.08
CA ARG A 319 -20.57 3.05 1.70
C ARG A 319 -19.59 1.91 1.43
N CYS A 320 -20.05 0.68 1.60
CA CYS A 320 -19.33 -0.55 1.24
C CYS A 320 -20.26 -1.54 0.50
N LEU A 321 -19.70 -2.64 0.00
CA LEU A 321 -20.46 -3.69 -0.70
C LEU A 321 -21.31 -3.17 -1.88
N PHE A 322 -20.90 -2.04 -2.46
CA PHE A 322 -21.40 -1.50 -3.71
C PHE A 322 -20.48 -1.93 -4.85
N THR A 323 -20.95 -1.78 -6.08
CA THR A 323 -20.13 -1.97 -7.27
C THR A 323 -20.26 -0.77 -8.19
N MET A 324 -19.29 -0.62 -9.10
CA MET A 324 -19.23 0.48 -10.03
C MET A 324 -19.64 0.04 -11.44
N GLY A 325 -20.43 0.86 -12.11
CA GLY A 325 -20.61 0.81 -13.56
C GLY A 325 -20.06 2.08 -14.21
N GLU A 326 -19.88 2.06 -15.52
CA GLU A 326 -19.42 3.20 -16.30
C GLU A 326 -20.29 3.41 -17.55
N PHE A 327 -20.41 4.68 -17.95
CA PHE A 327 -20.99 5.06 -19.22
C PHE A 327 -20.36 6.36 -19.72
N GLU A 328 -19.69 6.30 -20.87
CA GLU A 328 -18.94 7.46 -21.40
C GLU A 328 -17.94 7.97 -20.34
N ASN A 329 -18.03 9.24 -19.92
CA ASN A 329 -17.18 9.86 -18.89
C ASN A 329 -17.81 9.84 -17.50
N LEU A 330 -18.80 8.97 -17.28
CA LEU A 330 -19.54 8.88 -16.02
C LEU A 330 -19.26 7.55 -15.31
N LEU A 331 -19.00 7.62 -14.01
CA LEU A 331 -18.88 6.44 -13.14
C LEU A 331 -20.08 6.40 -12.18
N PHE A 332 -20.71 5.23 -12.03
CA PHE A 332 -21.89 5.04 -11.20
C PHE A 332 -21.57 4.12 -10.04
N ALA A 333 -21.57 4.63 -8.81
CA ALA A 333 -21.58 3.83 -7.60
C ALA A 333 -23.04 3.45 -7.28
N VAL A 334 -23.38 2.19 -7.50
CA VAL A 334 -24.76 1.69 -7.40
C VAL A 334 -24.99 1.09 -6.01
N ALA A 335 -25.99 1.58 -5.29
CA ALA A 335 -26.49 0.99 -4.05
C ALA A 335 -25.34 0.73 -3.02
N GLY A 336 -25.36 -0.41 -2.32
CA GLY A 336 -24.38 -0.78 -1.32
C GLY A 336 -24.94 -0.76 0.09
N LYS A 337 -24.06 -0.65 1.07
CA LYS A 337 -24.40 -0.59 2.49
C LYS A 337 -23.77 0.63 3.11
N ASP A 338 -24.55 1.42 3.83
CA ASP A 338 -24.06 2.58 4.55
C ASP A 338 -23.14 2.13 5.69
N LEU A 339 -21.95 2.73 5.80
CA LEU A 339 -20.96 2.34 6.81
C LEU A 339 -21.35 2.80 8.22
N GLN A 340 -22.19 3.82 8.35
CA GLN A 340 -22.59 4.37 9.65
C GLN A 340 -23.86 3.69 10.15
N THR A 341 -24.90 3.61 9.31
CA THR A 341 -26.21 3.05 9.69
C THR A 341 -26.29 1.55 9.48
N ASN A 342 -25.38 0.97 8.70
CA ASN A 342 -25.39 -0.46 8.32
C ASN A 342 -26.69 -0.86 7.58
N GLU A 343 -27.36 0.10 6.93
CA GLU A 343 -28.54 -0.16 6.11
C GLU A 343 -28.15 -0.29 4.64
N SER A 344 -28.89 -1.11 3.89
CA SER A 344 -28.74 -1.20 2.43
C SER A 344 -29.17 0.11 1.77
N LEU A 345 -28.56 0.44 0.65
CA LEU A 345 -28.82 1.67 -0.10
C LEU A 345 -29.53 1.36 -1.41
N ASP A 346 -30.37 2.27 -1.87
CA ASP A 346 -30.93 2.32 -3.22
C ASP A 346 -30.37 3.50 -4.04
N SER A 347 -29.57 4.35 -3.40
CA SER A 347 -28.99 5.55 -4.00
C SER A 347 -27.91 5.20 -5.01
N VAL A 348 -27.90 5.95 -6.12
CA VAL A 348 -26.96 5.77 -7.23
C VAL A 348 -26.21 7.07 -7.41
N LEU A 349 -24.94 7.08 -7.00
CA LEU A 349 -24.07 8.24 -7.16
C LEU A 349 -23.37 8.16 -8.50
N CYS A 350 -23.36 9.28 -9.22
CA CYS A 350 -22.70 9.43 -10.50
C CYS A 350 -21.56 10.44 -10.35
N TYR A 351 -20.35 10.04 -10.70
CA TYR A 351 -19.20 10.90 -10.82
C TYR A 351 -19.01 11.29 -12.29
N ASP A 352 -19.05 12.60 -12.55
CA ASP A 352 -18.72 13.17 -13.86
C ASP A 352 -17.22 13.47 -13.89
N VAL A 353 -16.46 12.73 -14.70
CA VAL A 353 -14.99 12.85 -14.77
C VAL A 353 -14.57 14.19 -15.37
N ASP A 354 -15.36 14.77 -16.28
CA ASP A 354 -15.02 16.05 -16.91
C ASP A 354 -15.31 17.22 -15.95
N LYS A 355 -16.39 17.13 -15.17
CA LYS A 355 -16.76 18.14 -14.18
C LYS A 355 -16.11 17.94 -12.82
N MET A 356 -15.44 16.81 -12.61
CA MET A 356 -14.86 16.40 -11.33
C MET A 356 -15.88 16.52 -10.18
N LYS A 357 -17.10 16.00 -10.37
CA LYS A 357 -18.18 16.19 -9.39
C LYS A 357 -19.08 14.99 -9.25
N TRP A 358 -19.42 14.67 -8.00
CA TRP A 358 -20.45 13.69 -7.66
C TRP A 358 -21.84 14.31 -7.68
N GLN A 359 -22.81 13.54 -8.15
CA GLN A 359 -24.23 13.87 -8.13
C GLN A 359 -25.07 12.62 -7.91
N GLU A 360 -26.22 12.74 -7.26
CA GLU A 360 -27.18 11.64 -7.17
C GLU A 360 -27.99 11.53 -8.47
N THR A 361 -28.30 10.30 -8.86
CA THR A 361 -29.12 10.00 -10.04
C THR A 361 -30.37 9.19 -9.66
N LYS A 362 -31.05 8.61 -10.64
CA LYS A 362 -32.26 7.82 -10.37
C LYS A 362 -31.93 6.65 -9.46
N LYS A 363 -32.57 6.61 -8.29
CA LYS A 363 -32.48 5.51 -7.33
C LYS A 363 -32.85 4.18 -7.97
N LEU A 364 -32.14 3.14 -7.56
CA LEU A 364 -32.47 1.75 -7.86
C LEU A 364 -33.85 1.42 -7.24
N PRO A 365 -34.69 0.58 -7.85
CA PRO A 365 -36.00 0.21 -7.29
C PRO A 365 -35.96 -0.58 -5.98
N LEU A 366 -34.78 -0.99 -5.52
CA LEU A 366 -34.57 -1.82 -4.32
C LEU A 366 -33.34 -1.34 -3.55
N ARG A 367 -33.39 -1.48 -2.22
CA ARG A 367 -32.24 -1.29 -1.34
C ARG A 367 -31.46 -2.60 -1.24
N ILE A 368 -30.23 -2.62 -1.74
CA ILE A 368 -29.42 -3.85 -1.82
C ILE A 368 -27.93 -3.61 -1.61
N HIS A 369 -27.22 -4.66 -1.20
CA HIS A 369 -25.76 -4.70 -1.12
C HIS A 369 -25.21 -6.05 -1.60
N GLY A 370 -23.90 -6.13 -1.87
CA GLY A 370 -23.24 -7.36 -2.33
C GLY A 370 -23.69 -7.84 -3.72
N HIS A 371 -24.24 -6.94 -4.53
CA HIS A 371 -24.62 -7.16 -5.92
C HIS A 371 -23.40 -6.95 -6.84
N SER A 372 -23.54 -7.26 -8.14
CA SER A 372 -22.56 -6.91 -9.16
C SER A 372 -23.10 -5.87 -10.14
N ALA A 373 -22.22 -5.03 -10.68
CA ALA A 373 -22.51 -4.06 -11.72
C ALA A 373 -21.72 -4.39 -13.00
N ILE A 374 -22.36 -4.32 -14.17
CA ILE A 374 -21.74 -4.54 -15.47
C ILE A 374 -22.12 -3.43 -16.43
N SER A 375 -21.14 -2.88 -17.14
CA SER A 375 -21.33 -1.84 -18.15
C SER A 375 -21.38 -2.45 -19.54
N GLN A 376 -22.48 -2.24 -20.29
CA GLN A 376 -22.57 -2.72 -21.68
C GLN A 376 -23.53 -1.88 -22.52
N ASN A 377 -23.13 -1.57 -23.76
CA ASN A 377 -23.95 -0.85 -24.75
C ASN A 377 -24.62 0.43 -24.21
N GLY A 378 -23.91 1.15 -23.34
CA GLY A 378 -24.37 2.40 -22.77
C GLY A 378 -25.37 2.27 -21.62
N LEU A 379 -25.50 1.08 -21.04
CA LEU A 379 -26.34 0.80 -19.88
C LEU A 379 -25.48 0.22 -18.75
N VAL A 380 -25.90 0.48 -17.52
CA VAL A 380 -25.33 -0.13 -16.30
C VAL A 380 -26.30 -1.18 -15.78
N TYR A 381 -25.86 -2.43 -15.71
CA TYR A 381 -26.65 -3.57 -15.24
C TYR A 381 -26.32 -3.85 -13.79
N CYS A 382 -27.32 -3.88 -12.91
CA CYS A 382 -27.20 -4.26 -11.50
C CYS A 382 -27.82 -5.64 -11.31
N ILE A 383 -27.06 -6.58 -10.74
CA ILE A 383 -27.38 -8.02 -10.75
C ILE A 383 -27.28 -8.58 -9.34
N GLY A 384 -28.32 -9.28 -8.90
CA GLY A 384 -28.34 -10.00 -7.64
C GLY A 384 -28.15 -9.12 -6.41
N GLY A 385 -27.49 -9.65 -5.39
CA GLY A 385 -27.25 -8.99 -4.12
C GLY A 385 -28.21 -9.46 -3.02
N LYS A 386 -28.24 -8.70 -1.93
CA LYS A 386 -28.96 -9.02 -0.70
C LYS A 386 -29.72 -7.80 -0.19
N THR A 387 -30.93 -8.02 0.31
CA THR A 387 -31.74 -6.98 0.96
C THR A 387 -31.42 -6.86 2.46
N ASP A 388 -31.99 -5.86 3.13
CA ASP A 388 -31.87 -5.69 4.59
C ASP A 388 -32.46 -6.86 5.40
N GLU A 389 -33.40 -7.61 4.82
CA GLU A 389 -33.96 -8.84 5.40
C GLU A 389 -33.01 -10.03 5.33
N ASN A 390 -31.76 -9.80 4.90
CA ASN A 390 -30.78 -10.84 4.63
C ASN A 390 -31.25 -11.87 3.58
N LYS A 391 -32.14 -11.48 2.68
CA LYS A 391 -32.59 -12.34 1.58
C LYS A 391 -31.80 -12.04 0.32
N THR A 392 -31.26 -13.07 -0.33
CA THR A 392 -30.61 -12.92 -1.62
C THR A 392 -31.63 -12.81 -2.74
N ILE A 393 -31.27 -12.08 -3.80
CA ILE A 393 -32.17 -11.85 -4.94
C ILE A 393 -31.54 -12.35 -6.24
N ASP A 394 -32.40 -12.70 -7.18
CA ASP A 394 -32.09 -13.16 -8.54
C ASP A 394 -32.28 -12.06 -9.60
N LYS A 395 -32.78 -10.90 -9.18
CA LYS A 395 -33.19 -9.83 -10.09
C LYS A 395 -32.01 -9.18 -10.80
N MET A 396 -32.29 -8.67 -11.99
CA MET A 396 -31.39 -7.83 -12.75
C MET A 396 -32.11 -6.56 -13.21
N PHE A 397 -31.47 -5.41 -13.03
CA PHE A 397 -31.97 -4.13 -13.50
C PHE A 397 -30.97 -3.49 -14.45
N ALA A 398 -31.44 -2.91 -15.55
CA ALA A 398 -30.63 -2.10 -16.47
C ALA A 398 -30.96 -0.62 -16.29
N TYR A 399 -29.93 0.19 -16.05
CA TYR A 399 -30.03 1.64 -15.95
C TYR A 399 -29.69 2.29 -17.28
N ASN A 400 -30.64 3.07 -17.80
CA ASN A 400 -30.40 3.99 -18.90
C ASN A 400 -30.28 5.41 -18.34
N HIS A 401 -29.05 5.89 -18.22
CA HIS A 401 -28.78 7.22 -17.68
C HIS A 401 -29.40 8.34 -18.54
N LYS A 402 -29.31 8.23 -19.88
CA LYS A 402 -29.88 9.22 -20.82
C LYS A 402 -31.39 9.41 -20.67
N LYS A 403 -32.10 8.38 -20.23
CA LYS A 403 -33.55 8.40 -19.96
C LYS A 403 -33.91 8.49 -18.49
N SER A 404 -32.91 8.44 -17.60
CA SER A 404 -33.10 8.38 -16.14
C SER A 404 -34.08 7.27 -15.71
N GLU A 405 -33.96 6.09 -16.32
CA GLU A 405 -34.87 4.96 -16.08
C GLU A 405 -34.12 3.67 -15.71
N TRP A 406 -34.69 2.93 -14.76
CA TRP A 406 -34.31 1.55 -14.46
C TRP A 406 -35.36 0.63 -15.07
N LYS A 407 -34.91 -0.44 -15.72
CA LYS A 407 -35.77 -1.49 -16.27
C LYS A 407 -35.37 -2.84 -15.71
N GLU A 408 -36.34 -3.56 -15.12
CA GLU A 408 -36.15 -4.95 -14.71
C GLU A 408 -36.06 -5.86 -15.94
N LEU A 409 -35.09 -6.78 -15.93
CA LEU A 409 -34.82 -7.75 -16.97
C LEU A 409 -35.07 -9.17 -16.43
N ALA A 410 -34.84 -10.20 -17.26
CA ALA A 410 -34.99 -11.57 -16.81
C ALA A 410 -34.08 -11.86 -15.60
N ALA A 411 -34.66 -12.49 -14.58
CA ALA A 411 -33.97 -12.89 -13.37
C ALA A 411 -33.11 -14.14 -13.59
N MET A 412 -32.03 -14.25 -12.82
CA MET A 412 -31.22 -15.47 -12.72
C MET A 412 -32.08 -16.62 -12.20
N LYS A 413 -31.62 -17.85 -12.42
CA LYS A 413 -32.26 -19.02 -11.81
C LYS A 413 -31.92 -19.13 -10.32
N THR A 414 -30.67 -18.82 -9.96
CA THR A 414 -30.19 -18.92 -8.59
C THR A 414 -29.96 -17.52 -8.00
N PRO A 415 -30.74 -17.12 -6.97
CA PRO A 415 -30.47 -15.92 -6.18
C PRO A 415 -29.06 -15.96 -5.58
N ARG A 416 -28.33 -14.85 -5.64
CA ARG A 416 -26.92 -14.82 -5.20
C ARG A 416 -26.47 -13.43 -4.79
N SER A 417 -25.54 -13.37 -3.83
CA SER A 417 -24.78 -12.17 -3.46
C SER A 417 -23.28 -12.51 -3.37
N MET A 418 -22.40 -11.50 -3.32
CA MET A 418 -20.94 -11.67 -3.22
C MET A 418 -20.40 -12.66 -4.26
N PHE A 419 -20.76 -12.48 -5.53
CA PHE A 419 -20.39 -13.36 -6.63
C PHE A 419 -19.53 -12.63 -7.66
N GLY A 420 -18.89 -13.39 -8.55
CA GLY A 420 -18.15 -12.83 -9.67
C GLY A 420 -19.05 -12.60 -10.87
N ALA A 421 -18.95 -11.44 -11.53
CA ALA A 421 -19.66 -11.15 -12.76
C ALA A 421 -18.73 -10.50 -13.79
N VAL A 422 -18.85 -10.85 -15.06
CA VAL A 422 -18.10 -10.20 -16.14
C VAL A 422 -18.83 -10.27 -17.47
N LEU A 423 -18.57 -9.30 -18.35
CA LEU A 423 -18.94 -9.41 -19.75
C LEU A 423 -17.91 -10.27 -20.49
N HIS A 424 -18.34 -11.41 -21.03
CA HIS A 424 -17.50 -12.31 -21.82
C HIS A 424 -18.21 -12.71 -23.12
N LYS A 425 -17.55 -12.45 -24.26
CA LYS A 425 -18.06 -12.75 -25.62
C LYS A 425 -19.52 -12.35 -25.84
N GLY A 426 -19.90 -11.18 -25.34
CA GLY A 426 -21.24 -10.62 -25.51
C GLY A 426 -22.31 -11.22 -24.60
N LYS A 427 -21.95 -12.03 -23.59
CA LYS A 427 -22.85 -12.49 -22.54
C LYS A 427 -22.36 -12.00 -21.17
N ILE A 428 -23.26 -11.82 -20.21
CA ILE A 428 -22.87 -11.63 -18.81
C ILE A 428 -22.71 -13.00 -18.18
N ILE A 429 -21.55 -13.31 -17.65
CA ILE A 429 -21.29 -14.55 -16.93
C ILE A 429 -21.25 -14.23 -15.44
N VAL A 430 -21.96 -15.03 -14.64
CA VAL A 430 -21.90 -14.98 -13.18
C VAL A 430 -21.38 -16.31 -12.63
N VAL A 431 -20.53 -16.25 -11.61
CA VAL A 431 -19.86 -17.42 -11.03
C VAL A 431 -19.89 -17.35 -9.51
N GLY A 432 -20.33 -18.45 -8.90
CA GLY A 432 -20.37 -18.64 -7.45
C GLY A 432 -21.26 -17.63 -6.74
N GLY A 433 -20.89 -17.29 -5.52
CA GLY A 433 -21.63 -16.41 -4.62
C GLY A 433 -22.01 -17.07 -3.31
N VAL A 434 -22.88 -16.40 -2.58
CA VAL A 434 -23.54 -16.90 -1.39
C VAL A 434 -25.03 -16.65 -1.48
N ASN A 435 -25.81 -17.63 -1.04
CA ASN A 435 -27.25 -17.54 -0.81
C ASN A 435 -27.62 -18.09 0.58
N GLU A 436 -28.90 -18.34 0.82
CA GLU A 436 -29.43 -18.88 2.07
C GLU A 436 -28.97 -20.31 2.35
N ASP A 437 -28.59 -21.07 1.33
CA ASP A 437 -28.14 -22.47 1.44
C ASP A 437 -26.62 -22.58 1.68
N GLY A 438 -25.86 -21.53 1.36
CA GLY A 438 -24.42 -21.48 1.60
C GLY A 438 -23.63 -20.86 0.45
N LEU A 439 -22.39 -21.31 0.28
CA LEU A 439 -21.55 -20.94 -0.86
C LEU A 439 -22.05 -21.63 -2.13
N LEU A 440 -21.84 -20.99 -3.28
CA LEU A 440 -22.28 -21.50 -4.57
C LEU A 440 -21.08 -21.79 -5.46
N ASP A 441 -21.19 -22.85 -6.25
CA ASP A 441 -20.35 -23.16 -7.41
C ASP A 441 -21.09 -22.93 -8.75
N SER A 442 -22.41 -22.74 -8.69
CA SER A 442 -23.25 -22.56 -9.87
C SER A 442 -22.84 -21.33 -10.70
N CYS A 443 -22.87 -21.52 -12.02
CA CYS A 443 -22.56 -20.48 -12.99
C CYS A 443 -23.73 -20.28 -13.94
N GLU A 444 -24.00 -19.03 -14.33
CA GLU A 444 -25.06 -18.71 -15.28
C GLU A 444 -24.58 -17.67 -16.30
N ALA A 445 -25.14 -17.72 -17.50
CA ALA A 445 -24.82 -16.82 -18.60
C ALA A 445 -26.09 -16.12 -19.10
N TYR A 446 -26.08 -14.79 -19.11
CA TYR A 446 -27.16 -13.98 -19.65
C TYR A 446 -26.91 -13.63 -21.11
N ASP A 447 -27.89 -13.95 -21.95
CA ASP A 447 -27.91 -13.58 -23.36
C ASP A 447 -28.80 -12.33 -23.56
N PHE A 448 -28.19 -11.23 -23.98
CA PHE A 448 -28.91 -9.96 -24.21
C PHE A 448 -29.93 -10.04 -25.36
N GLY A 449 -29.70 -10.90 -26.36
CA GLY A 449 -30.57 -11.03 -27.52
C GLY A 449 -31.87 -11.75 -27.19
N THR A 450 -31.80 -12.76 -26.33
CA THR A 450 -32.99 -13.52 -25.89
C THR A 450 -33.60 -13.02 -24.59
N ASN A 451 -32.90 -12.15 -23.84
CA ASN A 451 -33.27 -11.73 -22.48
C ASN A 451 -33.53 -12.96 -21.58
N LYS A 452 -32.57 -13.89 -21.55
CA LYS A 452 -32.65 -15.11 -20.75
C LYS A 452 -31.30 -15.46 -20.14
N TRP A 453 -31.37 -16.10 -18.97
CA TRP A 453 -30.25 -16.77 -18.35
C TRP A 453 -30.22 -18.24 -18.77
N GLU A 454 -29.02 -18.75 -19.02
CA GLU A 454 -28.74 -20.13 -19.37
C GLU A 454 -27.71 -20.70 -18.36
N PRO A 455 -27.77 -22.00 -18.03
CA PRO A 455 -26.72 -22.63 -17.24
C PRO A 455 -25.35 -22.51 -17.92
N PHE A 456 -24.33 -22.22 -17.12
CA PHE A 456 -22.93 -22.22 -17.54
C PHE A 456 -22.17 -23.33 -16.79
N ALA A 457 -20.95 -23.65 -17.23
CA ALA A 457 -20.15 -24.69 -16.56
C ALA A 457 -19.90 -24.31 -15.09
N GLU A 458 -20.33 -25.18 -14.19
CA GLU A 458 -20.16 -25.01 -12.74
C GLU A 458 -18.68 -24.84 -12.39
N PHE A 459 -18.42 -23.99 -11.40
CA PHE A 459 -17.08 -23.77 -10.90
C PHE A 459 -16.62 -24.99 -10.10
N VAL A 460 -15.32 -25.23 -10.04
CA VAL A 460 -14.77 -26.47 -9.43
C VAL A 460 -14.91 -26.54 -7.91
N GLN A 461 -15.33 -25.44 -7.28
CA GLN A 461 -15.44 -25.30 -5.84
C GLN A 461 -16.46 -24.20 -5.51
N GLU A 462 -17.26 -24.41 -4.46
CA GLU A 462 -18.16 -23.36 -3.96
C GLU A 462 -17.36 -22.18 -3.39
N ARG A 463 -17.61 -20.96 -3.90
CA ARG A 463 -16.88 -19.76 -3.49
C ARG A 463 -17.73 -18.51 -3.49
N SER A 464 -17.46 -17.63 -2.53
CA SER A 464 -17.90 -16.22 -2.59
C SER A 464 -16.76 -15.31 -3.03
N SER A 465 -17.09 -14.09 -3.44
CA SER A 465 -16.17 -13.02 -3.86
C SER A 465 -15.17 -13.44 -4.93
N VAL A 466 -15.57 -14.34 -5.85
CA VAL A 466 -14.76 -14.72 -7.00
C VAL A 466 -14.58 -13.50 -7.90
N ASN A 467 -13.34 -13.18 -8.29
CA ASN A 467 -13.11 -12.15 -9.29
C ASN A 467 -13.15 -12.77 -10.68
N LEU A 468 -14.01 -12.28 -11.57
CA LEU A 468 -14.03 -12.70 -12.97
C LEU A 468 -13.37 -11.67 -13.87
N VAL A 469 -12.50 -12.13 -14.77
CA VAL A 469 -11.78 -11.27 -15.69
C VAL A 469 -11.87 -11.82 -17.11
N SER A 470 -12.31 -10.98 -18.04
CA SER A 470 -12.33 -11.27 -19.48
C SER A 470 -11.17 -10.53 -20.14
N ALA A 471 -10.16 -11.27 -20.61
CA ALA A 471 -8.94 -10.70 -21.17
C ALA A 471 -8.54 -11.45 -22.44
N ALA A 472 -8.35 -10.69 -23.54
CA ALA A 472 -7.96 -11.22 -24.84
C ALA A 472 -8.83 -12.40 -25.34
N GLY A 473 -10.13 -12.37 -25.04
CA GLY A 473 -11.07 -13.42 -25.45
C GLY A 473 -11.07 -14.67 -24.58
N VAL A 474 -10.32 -14.66 -23.47
CA VAL A 474 -10.25 -15.73 -22.47
C VAL A 474 -10.92 -15.26 -21.17
N LEU A 475 -11.64 -16.18 -20.52
CA LEU A 475 -12.30 -15.94 -19.23
C LEU A 475 -11.48 -16.57 -18.11
N TYR A 476 -11.21 -15.78 -17.07
CA TYR A 476 -10.49 -16.20 -15.87
C TYR A 476 -11.36 -15.99 -14.63
N ALA A 477 -11.22 -16.90 -13.67
CA ALA A 477 -11.70 -16.75 -12.30
C ALA A 477 -10.51 -16.69 -11.35
N VAL A 478 -10.47 -15.69 -10.48
CA VAL A 478 -9.35 -15.41 -9.58
C VAL A 478 -9.85 -15.39 -8.15
N GLY A 479 -9.28 -16.27 -7.34
CA GLY A 479 -9.45 -16.32 -5.89
C GLY A 479 -10.89 -16.51 -5.40
N GLY A 480 -11.26 -15.74 -4.37
CA GLY A 480 -12.53 -15.84 -3.64
C GLY A 480 -12.36 -16.54 -2.29
N PHE A 481 -13.46 -16.72 -1.55
CA PHE A 481 -13.47 -17.39 -0.25
C PHE A 481 -14.18 -18.73 -0.34
N ALA A 482 -13.52 -19.78 0.13
CA ALA A 482 -14.04 -21.15 0.20
C ALA A 482 -13.96 -21.69 1.62
N MET A 483 -14.73 -22.73 1.93
CA MET A 483 -14.51 -23.51 3.15
C MET A 483 -13.33 -24.45 2.93
N GLN A 484 -12.31 -24.36 3.78
CA GLN A 484 -11.16 -25.28 3.77
C GLN A 484 -11.03 -25.98 5.12
N GLU A 485 -10.66 -27.27 5.08
CA GLU A 485 -10.35 -28.04 6.28
C GLU A 485 -8.93 -27.66 6.76
N ASN A 486 -8.81 -27.20 8.00
CA ASN A 486 -7.52 -26.91 8.62
C ASN A 486 -6.86 -28.17 9.19
N GLU A 487 -5.63 -28.05 9.72
CA GLU A 487 -4.89 -29.17 10.33
C GLU A 487 -5.64 -29.88 11.48
N ASP A 488 -6.56 -29.16 12.13
CA ASP A 488 -7.43 -29.67 13.20
C ASP A 488 -8.74 -30.30 12.68
N LYS A 489 -8.88 -30.51 11.37
CA LYS A 489 -10.07 -31.04 10.69
C LYS A 489 -11.33 -30.16 10.82
N GLN A 490 -11.15 -28.87 11.06
CA GLN A 490 -12.24 -27.90 11.11
C GLN A 490 -12.37 -27.18 9.78
N CYS A 491 -13.59 -27.14 9.24
CA CYS A 491 -13.89 -26.33 8.07
C CYS A 491 -13.95 -24.84 8.46
N VAL A 492 -13.00 -24.06 7.96
CA VAL A 492 -12.92 -22.60 8.19
C VAL A 492 -12.99 -21.84 6.86
N PRO A 493 -13.66 -20.67 6.81
CA PRO A 493 -13.62 -19.81 5.64
C PRO A 493 -12.19 -19.33 5.40
N SER A 494 -11.67 -19.56 4.20
CA SER A 494 -10.29 -19.23 3.82
C SER A 494 -10.29 -18.50 2.49
N GLU A 495 -9.46 -17.45 2.40
CA GLU A 495 -9.21 -16.77 1.14
C GLU A 495 -8.36 -17.66 0.23
N ILE A 496 -8.84 -17.85 -0.99
CA ILE A 496 -8.15 -18.56 -2.05
C ILE A 496 -7.57 -17.51 -2.99
N THR A 497 -6.34 -17.75 -3.46
CA THR A 497 -5.61 -16.83 -4.35
C THR A 497 -5.16 -17.51 -5.65
N ASP A 498 -5.85 -18.58 -6.04
CA ASP A 498 -5.59 -19.31 -7.27
C ASP A 498 -6.19 -18.60 -8.50
N ILE A 499 -5.82 -19.08 -9.68
CA ILE A 499 -6.36 -18.63 -10.97
C ILE A 499 -6.82 -19.85 -11.76
N TRP A 500 -8.05 -19.75 -12.24
CA TRP A 500 -8.67 -20.71 -13.14
C TRP A 500 -8.95 -20.04 -14.48
N GLN A 501 -8.77 -20.80 -15.55
CA GLN A 501 -9.14 -20.40 -16.90
C GLN A 501 -10.33 -21.25 -17.36
N TYR A 502 -11.30 -20.62 -18.00
CA TYR A 502 -12.37 -21.33 -18.68
C TYR A 502 -11.92 -21.76 -20.09
N GLU A 503 -11.97 -23.06 -20.35
CA GLU A 503 -11.69 -23.65 -21.66
C GLU A 503 -12.99 -23.82 -22.46
N GLU A 504 -13.18 -22.94 -23.43
CA GLU A 504 -14.42 -22.84 -24.24
C GLU A 504 -14.75 -24.12 -25.00
N ASP A 505 -13.75 -24.73 -25.63
CA ASP A 505 -13.94 -25.94 -26.46
C ASP A 505 -14.40 -27.14 -25.61
N LYS A 506 -13.98 -27.19 -24.35
CA LYS A 506 -14.30 -28.26 -23.41
C LYS A 506 -15.45 -27.91 -22.44
N LYS A 507 -15.84 -26.64 -22.39
CA LYS A 507 -16.81 -26.09 -21.44
C LYS A 507 -16.50 -26.44 -19.99
N GLN A 508 -15.26 -26.22 -19.58
CA GLN A 508 -14.80 -26.54 -18.22
C GLN A 508 -13.78 -25.54 -17.71
N TRP A 509 -13.62 -25.48 -16.38
CA TRP A 509 -12.58 -24.70 -15.72
C TRP A 509 -11.31 -25.53 -15.55
N THR A 510 -10.17 -24.93 -15.89
CA THR A 510 -8.85 -25.56 -15.75
C THR A 510 -7.95 -24.68 -14.89
N GLY A 511 -7.33 -25.27 -13.88
CA GLY A 511 -6.45 -24.56 -12.96
C GLY A 511 -5.17 -24.10 -13.65
N MET A 512 -4.86 -22.81 -13.55
CA MET A 512 -3.65 -22.21 -14.12
C MET A 512 -2.56 -22.00 -13.08
N ILE A 513 -2.91 -21.38 -11.95
CA ILE A 513 -1.99 -20.99 -10.89
C ILE A 513 -2.63 -21.38 -9.56
N GLN A 514 -1.91 -22.11 -8.72
CA GLN A 514 -2.43 -22.57 -7.43
C GLN A 514 -2.39 -21.49 -6.34
N GLU A 515 -1.44 -20.56 -6.41
CA GLU A 515 -1.31 -19.47 -5.45
C GLU A 515 -0.68 -18.24 -6.13
N MET A 516 -1.40 -17.12 -6.13
CA MET A 516 -0.91 -15.82 -6.57
C MET A 516 -1.00 -14.85 -5.40
N ARG A 517 0.11 -14.65 -4.69
CA ARG A 517 0.17 -13.81 -3.47
C ARG A 517 -0.38 -12.40 -3.63
N TYR A 518 -0.29 -11.83 -4.84
CA TYR A 518 -0.81 -10.50 -5.16
C TYR A 518 -2.34 -10.44 -5.28
N ALA A 519 -3.03 -11.59 -5.27
CA ALA A 519 -4.49 -11.65 -5.34
C ALA A 519 -5.17 -11.55 -3.96
N ALA A 520 -4.42 -11.66 -2.86
CA ALA A 520 -4.98 -11.54 -1.51
C ALA A 520 -5.53 -10.13 -1.27
N GLY A 521 -6.82 -10.03 -0.93
CA GLY A 521 -7.56 -8.78 -0.76
C GLY A 521 -7.68 -7.93 -2.03
N ALA A 522 -7.38 -8.48 -3.21
CA ALA A 522 -7.32 -7.72 -4.45
C ALA A 522 -8.65 -7.70 -5.20
N SER A 523 -8.96 -6.57 -5.84
CA SER A 523 -9.89 -6.52 -6.96
C SER A 523 -9.12 -6.82 -8.25
N CYS A 524 -9.73 -7.57 -9.17
CA CYS A 524 -9.10 -7.91 -10.44
C CYS A 524 -9.79 -7.20 -11.61
N VAL A 525 -9.00 -6.59 -12.50
CA VAL A 525 -9.49 -5.91 -13.70
C VAL A 525 -8.66 -6.30 -14.92
N SER A 526 -9.29 -6.27 -16.09
CA SER A 526 -8.63 -6.41 -17.38
C SER A 526 -8.27 -5.03 -17.91
N MET A 527 -7.00 -4.77 -18.19
CA MET A 527 -6.53 -3.49 -18.71
C MET A 527 -5.49 -3.69 -19.82
N ARG A 528 -5.54 -2.83 -20.84
CA ARG A 528 -4.48 -2.75 -21.86
C ARG A 528 -3.36 -1.88 -21.33
N LEU A 529 -2.25 -2.50 -20.96
CA LEU A 529 -1.10 -1.84 -20.38
C LEU A 529 -0.02 -1.57 -21.44
N ASN A 530 0.64 -0.41 -21.34
CA ASN A 530 1.85 -0.15 -22.10
C ASN A 530 3.04 -0.84 -21.42
N ALA A 531 3.54 -1.92 -22.03
CA ALA A 531 4.66 -2.70 -21.49
C ALA A 531 5.91 -1.86 -21.21
N ALA A 532 6.17 -0.79 -21.96
CA ALA A 532 7.32 0.08 -21.74
C ALA A 532 7.21 0.93 -20.45
N LYS A 533 5.99 1.11 -19.93
CA LYS A 533 5.70 1.86 -18.69
C LYS A 533 5.59 0.96 -17.45
N MET A 534 5.60 -0.35 -17.64
CA MET A 534 5.57 -1.29 -16.51
C MET A 534 6.94 -1.31 -15.83
N PRO A 535 7.00 -1.19 -14.48
CA PRO A 535 8.21 -1.54 -13.76
C PRO A 535 8.58 -2.97 -14.15
N LYS A 536 9.86 -3.24 -14.45
CA LYS A 536 10.31 -4.62 -14.62
C LYS A 536 10.07 -5.34 -13.28
N LEU A 537 9.09 -6.24 -13.28
CA LEU A 537 8.78 -7.15 -12.17
C LEU A 537 10.00 -7.99 -11.80
#